data_AF-A0A8T4M0B8-F1
#
_entry.id   AF-A0A8T4M0B8-F1
#
_cell.length_a   1.000
_cell.length_b   1.000
_cell.length_c   1.000
_cell.angle_alpha   90.00
_cell.angle_beta   90.00
_cell.angle_gamma   90.00
#
_symmetry.space_group_name_H-M   'P 1'
#
loop_
_entity.id
_entity.type
_entity.pdbx_description
1 polymer ?
#
loop_
_entity_poly.entity_id
_entity_poly.type
_entity_poly.pdbx_seq_one_letter_code
_entity_poly.pdbx_strand_id
1 'polypeptide(L)'
;MNKKGVSGVITTVLLILIVLAAIGILWAVVSSFLKSSTSNVQGINFAQLEIIDNTATFNPTTSQISLRIKRDSTPGNITGYRAVIEDISGESESIDRDFYITEIESKYDYMDLPEGITTPVKISIAPIFIIEGRKKIGGITDEEKLKLDFFCTSDLQCSDINPNLQFCVSGSCSECGNQNDCTDGDFCNGIEQCISGFCQDGTPTNPDDSIACTQDTCDPSTGEVTNTNDNLLCTSPEVCNPTLFPGTSGCGEITPCTGQPNGTACDDGNFCNGAETCQEEVCTVTNPINPCNDGIACTTNICDESRDSCSFTPVDRICDDGNMCDGIDYCDVNAGCRDGTPVNSDDGVSCTIDGCNPSTGEAIHIPDDNQCSAGYVCDPSSDC
;
A
#
# COMPACT_ATOMS: atom_id res chain seq x y z
N MET A 1 52.32 4.26 75.25
CA MET A 1 52.54 5.40 74.33
C MET A 1 53.69 5.04 73.38
N ASN A 2 53.39 4.40 72.25
CA ASN A 2 54.40 4.06 71.24
C ASN A 2 54.76 5.31 70.45
N LYS A 3 55.79 6.05 70.91
CA LYS A 3 56.43 7.09 70.11
C LYS A 3 57.17 6.39 68.97
N LYS A 4 56.51 6.25 67.81
CA LYS A 4 57.22 5.90 66.57
C LYS A 4 58.33 6.95 66.40
N GLY A 5 59.58 6.50 66.45
CA GLY A 5 60.74 7.38 66.31
C GLY A 5 60.64 8.15 65.00
N VAL A 6 60.97 9.44 65.04
CA VAL A 6 60.94 10.38 63.92
C VAL A 6 61.56 9.79 62.63
N SER A 7 62.53 8.88 62.78
CA SER A 7 63.14 8.11 61.68
C SER A 7 62.16 7.29 60.83
N GLY A 8 61.12 6.69 61.42
CA GLY A 8 60.13 5.89 60.68
C GLY A 8 59.16 6.73 59.85
N VAL A 9 58.90 7.98 60.26
CA VAL A 9 58.06 8.91 59.51
C VAL A 9 58.83 9.47 58.31
N ILE A 10 60.11 9.79 58.50
CA ILE A 10 60.96 10.30 57.41
C ILE A 10 61.11 9.23 56.31
N THR A 11 61.35 7.97 56.67
CA THR A 11 61.50 6.90 55.67
C THR A 11 60.20 6.61 54.91
N THR A 12 59.05 6.65 55.58
CA THR A 12 57.75 6.46 54.90
C THR A 12 57.42 7.61 53.96
N VAL A 13 57.66 8.85 54.36
CA VAL A 13 57.48 10.03 53.48
C VAL A 13 58.42 9.98 52.27
N LEU A 14 59.68 9.59 52.48
CA LEU A 14 60.65 9.44 51.39
C LEU A 14 60.24 8.34 50.40
N LEU A 15 59.73 7.20 50.90
CA LEU A 15 59.25 6.10 50.07
C LEU A 15 58.04 6.52 49.23
N ILE A 16 57.09 7.26 49.81
CA ILE A 16 55.92 7.77 49.08
C ILE A 16 56.35 8.73 47.96
N LEU A 17 57.31 9.63 48.24
CA LEU A 17 57.82 10.57 47.23
C LEU A 17 58.50 9.85 46.06
N ILE A 18 59.26 8.80 46.32
CA ILE A 18 59.93 8.00 45.28
C ILE A 18 58.90 7.26 44.42
N VAL A 19 57.85 6.70 45.02
CA VAL A 19 56.79 6.01 44.28
C VAL A 19 56.01 6.98 43.38
N LEU A 20 55.69 8.18 43.86
CA LEU A 20 55.01 9.20 43.04
C LEU A 20 55.88 9.67 41.87
N ALA A 21 57.19 9.86 42.09
CA ALA A 21 58.13 10.18 41.02
C ALA A 21 58.21 9.06 39.97
N ALA A 22 58.25 7.80 40.41
CA ALA A 22 58.27 6.65 39.50
C ALA A 22 56.99 6.56 38.66
N ILE A 23 55.81 6.79 39.24
CA ILE A 23 54.53 6.83 38.52
C ILE A 23 54.52 7.97 37.49
N GLY A 24 55.02 9.15 37.85
CA GLY A 24 55.11 10.29 36.93
C GLY A 24 56.00 10.01 35.71
N ILE A 25 57.15 9.37 35.93
CA ILE A 25 58.06 8.94 34.85
C ILE A 25 57.39 7.88 33.97
N LEU A 26 56.72 6.90 34.58
CA LEU A 26 56.01 5.85 33.83
C LEU A 26 54.90 6.43 32.95
N TRP A 27 54.13 7.38 33.49
CA TRP A 27 53.07 8.07 32.76
C TRP A 27 53.61 8.95 31.62
N ALA A 28 54.76 9.61 31.81
CA ALA A 28 55.41 10.38 30.75
C ALA A 28 55.84 9.48 29.57
N VAL A 29 56.36 8.28 29.85
CA VAL A 29 56.73 7.32 28.80
C VAL A 29 55.49 6.72 28.12
N VAL A 30 54.48 6.30 28.89
CA VAL A 30 53.24 5.72 28.35
C VAL A 30 52.45 6.75 27.54
N SER A 31 52.36 8.00 27.98
CA SER A 31 51.68 9.07 27.24
C SER A 31 52.38 9.43 25.93
N SER A 32 53.72 9.38 25.89
CA SER A 32 54.47 9.52 24.65
C SER A 32 54.19 8.37 23.69
N PHE A 33 54.04 7.15 24.20
CA PHE A 33 53.71 5.97 23.40
C PHE A 33 52.26 6.02 22.87
N LEU A 34 51.30 6.45 23.70
CA LEU A 34 49.91 6.67 23.28
C LEU A 34 49.80 7.75 22.19
N LYS A 35 50.61 8.82 22.27
CA LYS A 35 50.72 9.84 21.21
C LYS A 35 51.44 9.33 19.95
N SER A 36 52.24 8.27 20.05
CA SER A 36 52.98 7.70 18.92
C SER A 36 52.24 6.56 18.21
N SER A 37 51.24 5.96 18.86
CA SER A 37 50.35 4.95 18.26
C SER A 37 49.00 5.51 17.79
N THR A 38 48.81 6.83 17.87
CA THR A 38 47.61 7.54 17.36
C THR A 38 48.01 8.75 16.53
N SER A 39 48.80 8.52 15.48
CA SER A 39 49.03 9.51 14.43
C SER A 39 48.85 8.89 13.05
N ASN A 40 47.61 8.44 12.79
CA ASN A 40 47.04 8.47 11.43
C ASN A 40 45.53 8.73 11.42
N VAL A 41 45.01 9.41 12.44
CA VAL A 41 43.69 10.06 12.40
C VAL A 41 43.79 11.35 13.23
N GLN A 42 44.53 12.33 12.72
CA GLN A 42 44.41 13.72 13.16
C GLN A 42 43.48 14.38 12.14
N GLY A 43 42.33 14.85 12.61
CA GLY A 43 41.25 15.38 11.82
C GLY A 43 41.67 16.62 11.05
N ILE A 44 41.99 16.41 9.78
CA ILE A 44 41.70 17.34 8.72
C ILE A 44 40.45 16.72 8.09
N ASN A 45 39.30 17.40 8.15
CA ASN A 45 38.12 16.94 7.42
C ASN A 45 38.47 16.99 5.93
N PHE A 46 38.91 15.86 5.38
CA PHE A 46 39.11 15.71 3.94
C PHE A 46 37.74 15.50 3.30
N ALA A 47 37.52 16.17 2.18
CA ALA A 47 36.31 15.97 1.38
C ALA A 47 36.06 14.47 1.12
N GLN A 48 34.86 14.01 1.47
CA GLN A 48 34.47 12.61 1.37
C GLN A 48 33.67 12.37 0.09
N LEU A 49 33.82 11.16 -0.44
CA LEU A 49 33.01 10.64 -1.54
C LEU A 49 32.19 9.47 -1.03
N GLU A 50 30.93 9.46 -1.43
CA GLU A 50 29.93 8.45 -1.10
C GLU A 50 29.37 7.90 -2.41
N ILE A 51 29.17 6.59 -2.49
CA ILE A 51 28.43 5.95 -3.57
C ILE A 51 26.96 6.05 -3.19
N ILE A 52 26.13 6.58 -4.09
CA ILE A 52 24.69 6.60 -3.83
C ILE A 52 24.18 5.16 -3.88
N ASP A 53 23.56 4.73 -2.78
CA ASP A 53 22.99 3.38 -2.64
C ASP A 53 22.20 2.96 -3.87
N ASN A 54 22.37 1.70 -4.26
CA ASN A 54 21.73 1.03 -5.37
C ASN A 54 22.08 1.58 -6.76
N THR A 55 23.14 2.38 -6.90
CA THR A 55 23.55 2.93 -8.20
C THR A 55 24.76 2.27 -8.83
N ALA A 56 25.52 1.46 -8.09
CA ALA A 56 26.67 0.72 -8.61
C ALA A 56 26.23 -0.52 -9.41
N THR A 57 26.34 -0.47 -10.74
CA THR A 57 25.98 -1.57 -11.65
C THR A 57 27.15 -2.04 -12.52
N PHE A 58 27.13 -3.31 -12.93
CA PHE A 58 28.06 -3.91 -13.89
C PHE A 58 27.27 -4.49 -15.07
N ASN A 59 27.61 -4.04 -16.28
CA ASN A 59 27.09 -4.58 -17.52
C ASN A 59 28.08 -5.62 -18.09
N PRO A 60 27.74 -6.92 -18.09
CA PRO A 60 28.64 -7.97 -18.57
C PRO A 60 28.79 -7.99 -20.11
N THR A 61 27.85 -7.41 -20.86
CA THR A 61 27.89 -7.36 -22.32
C THR A 61 28.88 -6.33 -22.85
N THR A 62 28.95 -5.16 -22.20
CA THR A 62 29.88 -4.08 -22.55
C THR A 62 31.13 -4.07 -21.68
N SER A 63 31.19 -4.93 -20.66
CA SER A 63 32.23 -4.94 -19.62
C SER A 63 32.41 -3.58 -18.94
N GLN A 64 31.31 -2.86 -18.69
CA GLN A 64 31.32 -1.52 -18.12
C GLN A 64 30.67 -1.49 -16.73
N ILE A 65 31.30 -0.81 -15.79
CA ILE A 65 30.76 -0.48 -14.47
C ILE A 65 30.22 0.95 -14.52
N SER A 66 29.02 1.15 -13.97
CA SER A 66 28.43 2.47 -13.74
C SER A 66 28.18 2.68 -12.25
N LEU A 67 28.40 3.89 -11.75
CA LEU A 67 28.08 4.27 -10.37
C LEU A 67 27.81 5.76 -10.27
N ARG A 68 27.00 6.16 -9.29
CA ARG A 68 26.76 7.57 -8.99
C ARG A 68 27.49 7.95 -7.71
N ILE A 69 28.42 8.89 -7.83
CA ILE A 69 29.25 9.35 -6.72
C ILE A 69 28.73 10.71 -6.26
N LYS A 70 28.54 10.86 -4.96
CA LYS A 70 28.18 12.11 -4.29
C LYS A 70 29.35 12.61 -3.49
N ARG A 71 29.53 13.94 -3.51
CA ARG A 71 30.52 14.62 -2.68
C ARG A 71 29.83 15.34 -1.52
N ASP A 72 30.42 15.27 -0.34
CA ASP A 72 29.96 16.00 0.83
C ASP A 72 30.21 17.53 0.72
N SER A 73 29.78 18.27 1.74
CA SER A 73 30.00 19.73 1.83
C SER A 73 31.38 20.08 2.41
N THR A 74 32.29 19.11 2.54
CA THR A 74 33.56 19.32 3.21
C THR A 74 34.56 20.00 2.26
N PRO A 75 35.30 21.02 2.75
CA PRO A 75 36.33 21.70 1.95
C PRO A 75 37.45 20.76 1.50
N GLY A 76 37.87 20.89 0.25
CA GLY A 76 38.99 20.11 -0.30
C GLY A 76 39.01 20.12 -1.82
N ASN A 77 40.18 20.01 -2.45
CA ASN A 77 40.26 19.88 -3.91
C ASN A 77 40.40 18.40 -4.28
N ILE A 78 39.26 17.77 -4.59
CA ILE A 78 39.20 16.44 -5.19
C ILE A 78 39.40 16.59 -6.70
N THR A 79 40.38 15.88 -7.25
CA THR A 79 40.63 15.84 -8.70
C THR A 79 40.21 14.53 -9.34
N GLY A 80 39.82 13.56 -8.51
CA GLY A 80 39.44 12.23 -8.96
C GLY A 80 39.21 11.29 -7.79
N TYR A 81 39.02 10.02 -8.10
CA TYR A 81 38.96 8.94 -7.13
C TYR A 81 39.66 7.70 -7.67
N ARG A 82 40.12 6.84 -6.78
CA ARG A 82 40.58 5.49 -7.08
C ARG A 82 39.41 4.55 -6.84
N ALA A 83 39.04 3.81 -7.87
CA ALA A 83 38.13 2.67 -7.73
C ALA A 83 38.97 1.42 -7.47
N VAL A 84 38.58 0.63 -6.49
CA VAL A 84 39.11 -0.72 -6.23
C VAL A 84 37.98 -1.70 -6.50
N ILE A 85 38.17 -2.58 -7.47
CA ILE A 85 37.18 -3.56 -7.90
C ILE A 85 37.66 -4.92 -7.40
N GLU A 86 36.84 -5.57 -6.60
CA GLU A 86 37.09 -6.92 -6.10
C GLU A 86 36.20 -7.91 -6.86
N ASP A 87 36.79 -9.04 -7.26
CA ASP A 87 36.11 -10.13 -7.92
C ASP A 87 35.58 -11.17 -6.92
N ILE A 88 34.84 -12.16 -7.41
CA ILE A 88 34.31 -13.25 -6.57
C ILE A 88 35.39 -14.17 -5.98
N SER A 89 36.59 -14.18 -6.57
CA SER A 89 37.72 -14.98 -6.11
C SER A 89 38.52 -14.29 -4.98
N GLY A 90 38.22 -13.01 -4.73
CA GLY A 90 38.92 -12.14 -3.79
C GLY A 90 40.14 -11.44 -4.40
N GLU A 91 40.35 -11.54 -5.71
CA GLU A 91 41.32 -10.75 -6.46
C GLU A 91 40.80 -9.32 -6.61
N SER A 92 41.70 -8.34 -6.51
CA SER A 92 41.32 -6.92 -6.55
C SER A 92 42.25 -6.13 -7.44
N GLU A 93 41.66 -5.29 -8.28
CA GLU A 93 42.38 -4.36 -9.13
C GLU A 93 41.95 -2.92 -8.88
N SER A 94 42.87 -1.98 -9.08
CA SER A 94 42.59 -0.56 -8.82
C SER A 94 42.83 0.31 -10.04
N ILE A 95 41.91 1.25 -10.27
CA ILE A 95 41.97 2.22 -11.36
C ILE A 95 41.81 3.65 -10.83
N ASP A 96 42.72 4.53 -11.25
CA ASP A 96 42.63 5.96 -10.95
C ASP A 96 41.78 6.66 -12.00
N ARG A 97 40.77 7.40 -11.55
CA ARG A 97 39.82 8.12 -12.41
C ARG A 97 39.96 9.61 -12.17
N ASP A 98 40.29 10.35 -13.22
CA ASP A 98 40.20 11.81 -13.19
C ASP A 98 38.71 12.19 -13.25
N PHE A 99 38.18 12.64 -12.11
CA PHE A 99 36.75 12.86 -11.90
C PHE A 99 36.55 14.15 -11.11
N TYR A 100 36.08 15.17 -11.81
CA TYR A 100 35.84 16.49 -11.23
C TYR A 100 34.39 16.56 -10.73
N ILE A 101 34.25 16.78 -9.42
CA ILE A 101 32.96 16.93 -8.74
C ILE A 101 33.03 18.06 -7.71
N THR A 102 32.05 18.95 -7.76
CA THR A 102 31.92 20.11 -6.87
C THR A 102 31.25 19.73 -5.55
N GLU A 103 31.34 20.60 -4.53
CA GLU A 103 30.75 20.34 -3.20
C GLU A 103 29.23 20.14 -3.31
N ILE A 104 28.70 19.10 -2.64
CA ILE A 104 27.26 18.73 -2.63
C ILE A 104 26.74 18.26 -4.02
N GLU A 105 27.60 18.12 -5.03
CA GLU A 105 27.23 17.55 -6.31
C GLU A 105 27.16 16.01 -6.24
N SER A 106 26.31 15.42 -7.08
CA SER A 106 26.34 13.99 -7.38
C SER A 106 26.40 13.78 -8.88
N LYS A 107 27.22 12.84 -9.34
CA LYS A 107 27.48 12.66 -10.77
C LYS A 107 27.76 11.19 -11.08
N TYR A 108 27.28 10.75 -12.24
CA TYR A 108 27.57 9.42 -12.77
C TYR A 108 28.99 9.34 -13.33
N ASP A 109 29.61 8.20 -13.10
CA ASP A 109 30.83 7.81 -13.78
C ASP A 109 30.68 6.41 -14.36
N TYR A 110 31.35 6.19 -15.49
CA TYR A 110 31.34 4.95 -16.25
C TYR A 110 32.79 4.53 -16.46
N MET A 111 33.13 3.28 -16.14
CA MET A 111 34.46 2.72 -16.37
C MET A 111 34.40 1.35 -16.99
N ASP A 112 35.38 1.05 -17.82
CA ASP A 112 35.58 -0.32 -18.30
C ASP A 112 36.21 -1.17 -17.18
N LEU A 113 35.87 -2.45 -17.18
CA LEU A 113 36.39 -3.41 -16.22
C LEU A 113 37.91 -3.56 -16.40
N PRO A 114 38.73 -3.46 -15.33
CA PRO A 114 40.18 -3.59 -15.44
C PRO A 114 40.58 -5.02 -15.85
N GLU A 115 41.68 -5.11 -16.60
CA GLU A 115 42.28 -6.41 -16.95
C GLU A 115 42.63 -7.19 -15.69
N GLY A 116 42.29 -8.49 -15.66
CA GLY A 116 42.49 -9.35 -14.49
C GLY A 116 41.22 -9.61 -13.69
N ILE A 117 40.19 -8.77 -13.82
CA ILE A 117 38.88 -8.99 -13.18
C ILE A 117 37.92 -9.65 -14.16
N THR A 118 37.32 -10.78 -13.78
CA THR A 118 36.40 -11.54 -14.64
C THR A 118 34.95 -11.46 -14.18
N THR A 119 34.71 -11.48 -12.87
CA THR A 119 33.38 -11.40 -12.26
C THR A 119 33.41 -10.42 -11.08
N PRO A 120 33.22 -9.12 -11.33
CA PRO A 120 33.31 -8.11 -10.28
C PRO A 120 32.10 -8.22 -9.34
N VAL A 121 32.34 -8.15 -8.03
CA VAL A 121 31.28 -8.30 -7.02
C VAL A 121 31.17 -7.08 -6.09
N LYS A 122 32.25 -6.31 -5.97
CA LYS A 122 32.30 -5.15 -5.07
C LYS A 122 33.17 -4.06 -5.67
N ILE A 123 32.76 -2.81 -5.45
CA ILE A 123 33.54 -1.62 -5.78
C ILE A 123 33.72 -0.78 -4.52
N SER A 124 34.95 -0.32 -4.30
CA SER A 124 35.30 0.60 -3.21
C SER A 124 35.93 1.86 -3.80
N ILE A 125 35.62 3.03 -3.24
CA ILE A 125 36.14 4.31 -3.74
C ILE A 125 37.01 5.03 -2.70
N ALA A 126 38.08 5.66 -3.17
CA ALA A 126 38.96 6.49 -2.36
C ALA A 126 39.26 7.83 -3.08
N PRO A 127 39.06 8.99 -2.46
CA PRO A 127 39.29 10.29 -3.11
C PRO A 127 40.78 10.55 -3.40
N ILE A 128 41.05 11.22 -4.52
CA ILE A 128 42.39 11.67 -4.93
C ILE A 128 42.47 13.19 -4.79
N PHE A 129 43.42 13.65 -3.98
CA PHE A 129 43.65 15.06 -3.67
C PHE A 129 44.94 15.56 -4.29
N ILE A 130 45.02 16.87 -4.54
CA ILE A 130 46.30 17.55 -4.79
C ILE A 130 46.74 18.26 -3.51
N ILE A 131 47.85 17.82 -2.95
CA ILE A 131 48.50 18.46 -1.79
C ILE A 131 49.90 18.88 -2.24
N GLU A 132 50.21 20.18 -2.14
CA GLU A 132 51.52 20.74 -2.54
C GLU A 132 51.94 20.36 -3.99
N GLY A 133 50.97 20.29 -4.90
CA GLY A 133 51.19 19.97 -6.32
C GLY A 133 51.40 18.49 -6.63
N ARG A 134 51.22 17.58 -5.66
CA ARG A 134 51.30 16.13 -5.86
C ARG A 134 49.94 15.47 -5.63
N LYS A 135 49.60 14.50 -6.50
CA LYS A 135 48.44 13.62 -6.29
C LYS A 135 48.69 12.74 -5.05
N LYS A 136 47.76 12.75 -4.11
CA LYS A 136 47.75 11.89 -2.91
C LYS A 136 46.41 11.19 -2.80
N ILE A 137 46.45 9.89 -2.53
CA ILE A 137 45.27 9.03 -2.45
C ILE A 137 44.83 8.98 -0.99
N GLY A 138 43.54 9.20 -0.76
CA GLY A 138 42.90 9.06 0.54
C GLY A 138 42.72 7.60 0.95
N GLY A 139 42.06 7.39 2.09
CA GLY A 139 41.52 6.08 2.44
C GLY A 139 40.27 5.76 1.62
N ILE A 140 39.85 4.49 1.65
CA ILE A 140 38.52 4.10 1.16
C ILE A 140 37.49 4.84 1.99
N THR A 141 36.63 5.60 1.33
CA THR A 141 35.56 6.36 1.98
C THR A 141 34.23 5.63 1.94
N ASP A 142 34.03 4.80 0.93
CA ASP A 142 32.80 4.04 0.76
C ASP A 142 32.99 2.79 -0.11
N GLU A 143 32.09 1.82 0.05
CA GLU A 143 32.07 0.58 -0.73
C GLU A 143 30.64 0.05 -0.97
N GLU A 144 30.41 -0.49 -2.16
CA GLU A 144 29.11 -1.05 -2.53
C GLU A 144 29.28 -2.36 -3.31
N LYS A 145 28.31 -3.27 -3.18
CA LYS A 145 28.23 -4.47 -4.03
C LYS A 145 27.73 -4.09 -5.42
N LEU A 146 28.39 -4.60 -6.46
CA LEU A 146 27.98 -4.35 -7.83
C LEU A 146 26.73 -5.16 -8.17
N LYS A 147 25.69 -4.47 -8.67
CA LYS A 147 24.48 -5.09 -9.21
C LYS A 147 24.67 -5.42 -10.68
N LEU A 148 24.20 -6.57 -11.14
CA LEU A 148 24.36 -6.98 -12.53
C LEU A 148 23.25 -6.36 -13.41
N ASP A 149 23.62 -5.47 -14.34
CA ASP A 149 22.69 -4.91 -15.33
C ASP A 149 22.52 -5.91 -16.47
N PHE A 150 21.41 -6.66 -16.48
CA PHE A 150 21.10 -7.66 -17.51
C PHE A 150 20.07 -7.15 -18.52
N PHE A 151 20.40 -7.20 -19.82
CA PHE A 151 19.41 -7.09 -20.89
C PHE A 151 18.71 -8.43 -21.05
N CYS A 152 17.38 -8.46 -20.96
CA CYS A 152 16.58 -9.65 -21.21
C CYS A 152 15.96 -9.60 -22.61
N THR A 153 15.73 -10.76 -23.22
CA THR A 153 14.95 -10.93 -24.46
C THR A 153 13.70 -11.79 -24.24
N SER A 154 13.53 -12.34 -23.03
CA SER A 154 12.40 -13.17 -22.62
C SER A 154 12.31 -13.26 -21.10
N ASP A 155 11.09 -13.41 -20.56
CA ASP A 155 10.81 -13.51 -19.11
C ASP A 155 11.61 -14.61 -18.41
N LEU A 156 11.84 -15.75 -19.09
CA LEU A 156 12.60 -16.89 -18.56
C LEU A 156 14.04 -16.53 -18.13
N GLN A 157 14.62 -15.48 -18.73
CA GLN A 157 15.96 -15.00 -18.39
C GLN A 157 15.99 -14.18 -17.10
N CYS A 158 14.84 -13.64 -16.67
CA CYS A 158 14.75 -12.77 -15.49
C CYS A 158 14.54 -13.59 -14.20
N SER A 159 13.74 -14.65 -14.28
CA SER A 159 13.48 -15.56 -13.15
C SER A 159 14.74 -16.28 -12.62
N ASP A 160 15.75 -16.50 -13.47
CA ASP A 160 17.02 -17.13 -13.08
C ASP A 160 17.99 -16.17 -12.36
N ILE A 161 17.74 -14.85 -12.45
CA ILE A 161 18.61 -13.79 -11.92
C ILE A 161 18.12 -13.32 -10.54
N ASN A 162 16.81 -13.06 -10.42
CA ASN A 162 16.17 -12.69 -9.17
C ASN A 162 14.72 -13.19 -9.18
N PRO A 163 14.29 -13.98 -8.17
CA PRO A 163 12.91 -14.46 -8.11
C PRO A 163 11.85 -13.35 -8.02
N ASN A 164 12.24 -12.13 -7.61
CA ASN A 164 11.35 -10.97 -7.56
C ASN A 164 11.25 -10.22 -8.90
N LEU A 165 12.13 -10.50 -9.87
CA LEU A 165 12.13 -9.84 -11.19
C LEU A 165 11.82 -10.89 -12.25
N GLN A 166 10.53 -11.15 -12.51
CA GLN A 166 10.11 -12.27 -13.36
C GLN A 166 9.82 -11.88 -14.81
N PHE A 167 9.67 -10.59 -15.11
CA PHE A 167 9.15 -10.12 -16.40
C PHE A 167 10.20 -9.35 -17.19
N CYS A 168 10.25 -9.56 -18.50
CA CYS A 168 11.12 -8.84 -19.40
C CYS A 168 10.36 -7.71 -20.10
N VAL A 169 10.47 -6.49 -19.55
CA VAL A 169 9.76 -5.32 -20.07
C VAL A 169 10.74 -4.40 -20.77
N SER A 170 10.55 -4.20 -22.08
CA SER A 170 11.40 -3.33 -22.92
C SER A 170 12.90 -3.63 -22.85
N GLY A 171 13.27 -4.90 -22.64
CA GLY A 171 14.66 -5.35 -22.59
C GLY A 171 15.30 -5.31 -21.20
N SER A 172 14.54 -5.01 -20.14
CA SER A 172 14.99 -5.03 -18.75
C SER A 172 14.11 -5.93 -17.89
N CYS A 173 14.72 -6.59 -16.90
CA CYS A 173 13.97 -7.41 -15.95
C CYS A 173 13.23 -6.51 -14.94
N SER A 174 11.95 -6.79 -14.77
CA SER A 174 10.96 -5.99 -14.03
C SER A 174 10.16 -6.89 -13.09
N GLU A 175 9.60 -6.29 -12.04
CA GLU A 175 8.76 -6.98 -11.04
C GLU A 175 7.39 -7.34 -11.61
N CYS A 176 6.88 -6.53 -12.56
CA CYS A 176 5.59 -6.72 -13.20
C CYS A 176 5.65 -6.41 -14.71
N GLY A 177 4.84 -7.11 -15.50
CA GLY A 177 4.61 -6.81 -16.92
C GLY A 177 3.26 -6.13 -17.17
N ASN A 178 2.29 -6.34 -16.29
CA ASN A 178 0.95 -5.77 -16.33
C ASN A 178 0.36 -5.58 -14.92
N GLN A 179 -0.83 -4.98 -14.86
CA GLN A 179 -1.50 -4.62 -13.61
C GLN A 179 -1.84 -5.81 -12.71
N ASN A 180 -2.11 -6.99 -13.27
CA ASN A 180 -2.48 -8.17 -12.51
C ASN A 180 -1.27 -8.89 -11.89
N ASP A 181 -0.05 -8.52 -12.26
CA ASP A 181 1.17 -9.17 -11.75
C ASP A 181 1.58 -8.64 -10.38
N CYS A 182 1.02 -7.50 -9.95
CA CYS A 182 1.34 -6.84 -8.70
C CYS A 182 0.43 -7.19 -7.53
N THR A 183 -0.62 -7.98 -7.76
CA THR A 183 -1.58 -8.28 -6.71
C THR A 183 -0.97 -9.21 -5.66
N ASP A 184 -0.93 -8.75 -4.41
CA ASP A 184 -0.53 -9.55 -3.25
C ASP A 184 -1.69 -10.39 -2.69
N GLY A 185 -2.90 -10.16 -3.21
CA GLY A 185 -4.14 -10.84 -2.81
C GLY A 185 -4.79 -10.25 -1.56
N ASP A 186 -4.35 -9.08 -1.09
CA ASP A 186 -4.90 -8.29 0.00
C ASP A 186 -5.52 -6.98 -0.52
N PHE A 187 -6.78 -7.04 -0.89
CA PHE A 187 -7.55 -5.89 -1.39
C PHE A 187 -7.73 -4.77 -0.36
N CYS A 188 -7.51 -5.03 0.93
CA CYS A 188 -7.69 -4.03 1.99
C CYS A 188 -6.56 -3.00 2.03
N ASN A 189 -5.37 -3.37 1.55
CA ASN A 189 -4.25 -2.43 1.42
C ASN A 189 -4.29 -1.64 0.08
N GLY A 190 -5.28 -1.92 -0.76
CA GLY A 190 -5.56 -1.23 -2.01
C GLY A 190 -5.02 -1.96 -3.24
N ILE A 191 -5.59 -1.66 -4.41
CA ILE A 191 -5.16 -2.29 -5.67
C ILE A 191 -3.79 -1.74 -6.09
N GLU A 192 -2.79 -2.61 -6.16
CA GLU A 192 -1.40 -2.31 -6.47
C GLU A 192 -1.23 -2.05 -7.96
N GLN A 193 -0.41 -1.05 -8.30
CA GLN A 193 -0.22 -0.61 -9.69
C GLN A 193 1.13 -0.99 -10.26
N CYS A 194 1.12 -1.56 -11.48
CA CYS A 194 2.33 -1.78 -12.25
C CYS A 194 2.71 -0.50 -12.99
N ILE A 195 3.65 0.26 -12.46
CA ILE A 195 4.11 1.52 -13.05
C ILE A 195 5.57 1.37 -13.45
N SER A 196 5.82 1.43 -14.77
CA SER A 196 7.18 1.33 -15.35
C SER A 196 7.96 0.07 -14.95
N GLY A 197 7.25 -1.06 -14.78
CA GLY A 197 7.87 -2.36 -14.45
C GLY A 197 8.13 -2.59 -12.96
N PHE A 198 7.58 -1.75 -12.08
CA PHE A 198 7.63 -1.90 -10.63
C PHE A 198 6.23 -1.89 -10.04
N CYS A 199 6.00 -2.71 -9.02
CA CYS A 199 4.75 -2.69 -8.28
C CYS A 199 4.76 -1.55 -7.27
N GLN A 200 3.71 -0.74 -7.31
CA GLN A 200 3.46 0.30 -6.32
C GLN A 200 2.24 -0.06 -5.50
N ASP A 201 2.37 0.06 -4.18
CA ASP A 201 1.29 -0.19 -3.24
C ASP A 201 0.05 0.64 -3.59
N GLY A 202 -1.12 0.00 -3.43
CA GLY A 202 -2.41 0.65 -3.63
C GLY A 202 -2.71 1.69 -2.56
N THR A 203 -3.86 2.35 -2.70
CA THR A 203 -4.40 3.22 -1.64
C THR A 203 -5.30 2.37 -0.74
N PRO A 204 -4.97 2.20 0.57
CA PRO A 204 -5.76 1.35 1.46
C PRO A 204 -7.19 1.84 1.60
N THR A 205 -8.14 0.91 1.56
CA THR A 205 -9.52 1.19 1.99
C THR A 205 -9.51 1.29 3.51
N ASN A 206 -9.96 2.43 4.06
CA ASN A 206 -10.13 2.57 5.50
C ASN A 206 -11.45 1.89 5.92
N PRO A 207 -11.42 0.78 6.68
CA PRO A 207 -12.65 0.10 7.09
C PRO A 207 -13.41 0.88 8.17
N ASP A 208 -12.75 1.77 8.91
CA ASP A 208 -13.29 2.52 10.04
C ASP A 208 -14.44 3.46 9.60
N ASP A 209 -15.64 3.22 10.15
CA ASP A 209 -16.84 4.04 9.91
C ASP A 209 -17.03 5.17 10.94
N SER A 210 -16.02 5.39 11.78
CA SER A 210 -16.00 6.38 12.85
C SER A 210 -16.98 6.11 14.00
N ILE A 211 -17.46 4.88 14.16
CA ILE A 211 -18.25 4.45 15.31
C ILE A 211 -17.41 3.55 16.21
N ALA A 212 -17.09 4.03 17.42
CA ALA A 212 -16.14 3.35 18.29
C ALA A 212 -16.56 1.96 18.80
N CYS A 213 -17.84 1.62 18.68
CA CYS A 213 -18.37 0.34 19.15
C CYS A 213 -18.56 -0.70 18.06
N THR A 214 -18.24 -0.37 16.80
CA THR A 214 -18.22 -1.34 15.72
C THR A 214 -16.85 -2.00 15.64
N GLN A 215 -16.85 -3.28 15.33
CA GLN A 215 -15.66 -4.00 14.89
C GLN A 215 -15.58 -3.83 13.38
N ASP A 216 -14.70 -2.92 12.96
CA ASP A 216 -14.48 -2.61 11.55
C ASP A 216 -13.43 -3.55 10.97
N THR A 217 -13.86 -4.36 10.02
CA THR A 217 -13.01 -5.39 9.40
C THR A 217 -13.10 -5.29 7.89
N CYS A 218 -12.01 -5.66 7.23
CA CYS A 218 -11.97 -5.78 5.79
C CYS A 218 -11.49 -7.20 5.45
N ASP A 219 -12.19 -7.88 4.55
CA ASP A 219 -11.78 -9.19 4.04
C ASP A 219 -10.65 -8.99 3.02
N PRO A 220 -9.42 -9.46 3.30
CA PRO A 220 -8.27 -9.25 2.42
C PRO A 220 -8.46 -9.89 1.05
N SER A 221 -9.27 -10.95 0.92
CA SER A 221 -9.45 -11.67 -0.34
C SER A 221 -10.51 -11.07 -1.27
N THR A 222 -11.43 -10.26 -0.75
CA THR A 222 -12.53 -9.66 -1.53
C THR A 222 -12.53 -8.14 -1.49
N GLY A 223 -11.87 -7.52 -0.50
CA GLY A 223 -11.93 -6.09 -0.23
C GLY A 223 -13.25 -5.64 0.39
N GLU A 224 -14.12 -6.57 0.80
CA GLU A 224 -15.40 -6.26 1.43
C GLU A 224 -15.18 -5.74 2.85
N VAL A 225 -15.72 -4.55 3.14
CA VAL A 225 -15.67 -3.92 4.46
C VAL A 225 -16.95 -4.27 5.23
N THR A 226 -16.80 -4.74 6.46
CA THR A 226 -17.91 -5.02 7.37
C THR A 226 -17.68 -4.39 8.73
N ASN A 227 -18.70 -3.68 9.23
CA ASN A 227 -18.67 -3.00 10.52
C ASN A 227 -19.76 -3.63 11.39
N THR A 228 -19.34 -4.50 12.31
CA THR A 228 -20.26 -5.31 13.12
C THR A 228 -20.36 -4.73 14.52
N ASN A 229 -21.56 -4.52 15.06
CA ASN A 229 -21.74 -4.04 16.43
C ASN A 229 -21.05 -4.99 17.43
N ASP A 230 -20.21 -4.45 18.32
CA ASP A 230 -19.52 -5.23 19.35
C ASP A 230 -19.67 -4.58 20.74
N ASN A 231 -20.50 -5.21 21.58
CA ASN A 231 -20.77 -4.74 22.95
C ASN A 231 -19.54 -4.78 23.85
N LEU A 232 -18.49 -5.54 23.52
CA LEU A 232 -17.25 -5.58 24.30
C LEU A 232 -16.44 -4.27 24.18
N LEU A 233 -16.74 -3.46 23.16
CA LEU A 233 -16.13 -2.14 22.95
C LEU A 233 -16.81 -1.04 23.80
N CYS A 234 -17.96 -1.33 24.40
CA CYS A 234 -18.67 -0.42 25.30
C CYS A 234 -18.33 -0.67 26.78
N THR A 235 -18.61 0.31 27.64
CA THR A 235 -18.42 0.11 29.09
C THR A 235 -19.62 -0.62 29.67
N SER A 236 -19.42 -1.70 30.41
CA SER A 236 -20.56 -2.42 31.03
C SER A 236 -21.34 -1.48 31.97
N PRO A 237 -22.67 -1.36 31.85
CA PRO A 237 -23.62 -2.26 31.16
C PRO A 237 -24.12 -1.80 29.77
N GLU A 238 -23.40 -0.93 29.08
CA GLU A 238 -23.76 -0.39 27.76
C GLU A 238 -23.70 -1.46 26.66
N VAL A 239 -24.49 -1.25 25.60
CA VAL A 239 -24.47 -2.02 24.36
C VAL A 239 -24.10 -1.12 23.19
N CYS A 240 -23.59 -1.71 22.12
CA CYS A 240 -23.36 -1.03 20.85
C CYS A 240 -24.64 -1.03 20.02
N ASN A 241 -25.22 0.15 19.78
CA ASN A 241 -26.29 0.34 18.81
C ASN A 241 -26.17 1.74 18.20
N PRO A 242 -25.50 1.88 17.03
CA PRO A 242 -25.29 3.17 16.39
C PRO A 242 -26.58 3.89 15.97
N THR A 243 -27.68 3.14 15.82
CA THR A 243 -29.00 3.68 15.48
C THR A 243 -29.69 4.29 16.70
N LEU A 244 -29.62 3.62 17.85
CA LEU A 244 -30.20 4.11 19.11
C LEU A 244 -29.34 5.17 19.80
N PHE A 245 -28.02 5.09 19.64
CA PHE A 245 -27.05 6.00 20.24
C PHE A 245 -26.24 6.74 19.15
N PRO A 246 -26.87 7.68 18.42
CA PRO A 246 -26.21 8.40 17.33
C PRO A 246 -25.05 9.24 17.86
N GLY A 247 -23.90 9.11 17.22
CA GLY A 247 -22.66 9.76 17.61
C GLY A 247 -21.45 8.86 17.33
N THR A 248 -20.25 9.33 17.65
CA THR A 248 -19.01 8.58 17.40
C THR A 248 -18.79 7.43 18.39
N SER A 249 -19.56 7.33 19.47
CA SER A 249 -19.44 6.25 20.44
C SER A 249 -20.28 5.03 20.10
N GLY A 250 -21.51 5.21 19.60
CA GLY A 250 -22.48 4.14 19.36
C GLY A 250 -22.90 3.33 20.60
N CYS A 251 -22.28 3.55 21.76
CA CYS A 251 -22.56 2.90 23.03
C CYS A 251 -23.64 3.64 23.84
N GLY A 252 -24.51 2.89 24.49
CA GLY A 252 -25.40 3.40 25.53
C GLY A 252 -26.05 2.29 26.35
N GLU A 253 -26.54 2.64 27.53
CA GLU A 253 -27.26 1.69 28.39
C GLU A 253 -28.66 1.43 27.81
N ILE A 254 -28.96 0.16 27.49
CA ILE A 254 -30.35 -0.27 27.35
C ILE A 254 -30.98 -0.15 28.72
N THR A 255 -31.83 0.86 28.91
CA THR A 255 -32.44 1.08 30.22
C THR A 255 -33.54 0.03 30.43
N PRO A 256 -33.45 -0.88 31.42
CA PRO A 256 -34.62 -1.61 31.86
C PRO A 256 -35.67 -0.58 32.28
N CYS A 257 -36.88 -0.60 31.69
CA CYS A 257 -37.83 0.49 31.83
C CYS A 257 -38.53 0.55 33.20
N THR A 258 -37.93 -0.05 34.23
CA THR A 258 -38.37 -0.02 35.61
C THR A 258 -38.45 1.40 36.13
N GLY A 259 -39.63 1.83 36.56
CA GLY A 259 -39.92 3.20 36.99
C GLY A 259 -40.13 4.22 35.86
N GLN A 260 -40.12 3.80 34.58
CA GLN A 260 -40.47 4.67 33.45
C GLN A 260 -41.99 4.68 33.20
N PRO A 261 -42.57 5.81 32.73
CA PRO A 261 -43.97 5.87 32.33
C PRO A 261 -44.28 4.94 31.14
N ASN A 262 -45.50 4.40 31.09
CA ASN A 262 -45.96 3.63 29.92
C ASN A 262 -45.85 4.47 28.64
N GLY A 263 -45.38 3.85 27.56
CA GLY A 263 -45.15 4.52 26.27
C GLY A 263 -43.76 5.16 26.12
N THR A 264 -42.90 5.08 27.14
CA THR A 264 -41.48 5.46 26.99
C THR A 264 -40.79 4.48 26.04
N ALA A 265 -40.04 4.99 25.07
CA ALA A 265 -39.23 4.16 24.19
C ALA A 265 -38.21 3.35 25.01
N CYS A 266 -38.07 2.08 24.70
CA CYS A 266 -37.05 1.21 25.27
C CYS A 266 -36.70 0.09 24.28
N ASP A 267 -35.87 -0.86 24.70
CA ASP A 267 -35.34 -1.94 23.85
C ASP A 267 -35.15 -3.19 24.74
N ASP A 268 -35.61 -4.35 24.25
CA ASP A 268 -35.64 -5.65 24.92
C ASP A 268 -34.54 -6.58 24.38
N GLY A 269 -33.73 -6.06 23.45
CA GLY A 269 -32.63 -6.75 22.81
C GLY A 269 -33.06 -7.67 21.67
N ASN A 270 -34.31 -7.60 21.18
CA ASN A 270 -34.73 -8.30 19.97
C ASN A 270 -35.03 -7.31 18.83
N PHE A 271 -34.04 -7.05 18.00
CA PHE A 271 -34.11 -6.12 16.86
C PHE A 271 -35.30 -6.41 15.92
N CYS A 272 -35.56 -7.66 15.53
CA CYS A 272 -36.53 -7.97 14.49
C CYS A 272 -37.99 -7.90 14.93
N ASN A 273 -38.26 -7.66 16.22
CA ASN A 273 -39.63 -7.59 16.74
C ASN A 273 -40.27 -6.19 16.56
N GLY A 274 -39.47 -5.18 16.22
CA GLY A 274 -39.91 -3.82 15.94
C GLY A 274 -39.61 -2.84 17.08
N ALA A 275 -40.16 -1.63 16.99
CA ALA A 275 -39.96 -0.62 18.02
C ALA A 275 -40.73 -0.97 19.30
N GLU A 276 -40.09 -0.79 20.45
CA GLU A 276 -40.65 -1.18 21.72
C GLU A 276 -40.99 -0.01 22.62
N THR A 277 -41.97 -0.24 23.48
CA THR A 277 -42.43 0.73 24.45
C THR A 277 -42.58 0.07 25.80
N CYS A 278 -42.24 0.82 26.85
CA CYS A 278 -42.46 0.38 28.21
C CYS A 278 -43.96 0.20 28.47
N GLN A 279 -44.35 -0.97 28.95
CA GLN A 279 -45.66 -1.25 29.50
C GLN A 279 -45.47 -1.99 30.81
N GLU A 280 -45.93 -1.39 31.91
CA GLU A 280 -45.85 -2.01 33.24
C GLU A 280 -44.41 -2.40 33.62
N GLU A 281 -43.45 -1.49 33.40
CA GLU A 281 -42.03 -1.67 33.72
C GLU A 281 -41.29 -2.73 32.87
N VAL A 282 -41.93 -3.25 31.82
CA VAL A 282 -41.35 -4.20 30.87
C VAL A 282 -41.35 -3.62 29.48
N CYS A 283 -40.26 -3.81 28.74
CA CYS A 283 -40.20 -3.46 27.33
C CYS A 283 -41.03 -4.46 26.52
N THR A 284 -41.98 -3.92 25.78
CA THR A 284 -42.92 -4.72 25.01
C THR A 284 -43.17 -4.08 23.65
N VAL A 285 -43.35 -4.92 22.65
CA VAL A 285 -43.82 -4.51 21.34
C VAL A 285 -45.35 -4.43 21.36
N THR A 286 -45.90 -3.22 21.17
CA THR A 286 -47.35 -3.02 21.09
C THR A 286 -47.91 -3.21 19.67
N ASN A 287 -47.06 -3.11 18.66
CA ASN A 287 -47.42 -3.36 17.27
C ASN A 287 -46.22 -3.96 16.51
N PRO A 288 -46.10 -5.29 16.43
CA PRO A 288 -44.97 -5.95 15.78
C PRO A 288 -44.96 -5.63 14.30
N ILE A 289 -44.06 -4.73 13.93
CA ILE A 289 -43.75 -4.36 12.56
C ILE A 289 -42.34 -4.85 12.32
N ASN A 290 -42.13 -5.60 11.24
CA ASN A 290 -40.80 -5.94 10.78
C ASN A 290 -40.05 -4.62 10.50
N PRO A 291 -38.98 -4.29 11.26
CA PRO A 291 -38.25 -3.04 11.08
C PRO A 291 -37.60 -2.95 9.70
N CYS A 292 -37.38 -4.10 9.06
CA CYS A 292 -36.81 -4.21 7.73
C CYS A 292 -37.84 -4.04 6.61
N ASN A 293 -38.98 -3.39 6.84
CA ASN A 293 -39.89 -3.09 5.73
C ASN A 293 -39.39 -1.87 4.96
N ASP A 294 -38.80 -2.11 3.78
CA ASP A 294 -38.33 -1.08 2.85
C ASP A 294 -39.47 -0.34 2.11
N GLY A 295 -40.72 -0.80 2.27
CA GLY A 295 -41.88 -0.23 1.62
C GLY A 295 -41.99 -0.57 0.12
N ILE A 296 -41.12 -1.45 -0.39
CA ILE A 296 -41.13 -1.88 -1.79
C ILE A 296 -41.90 -3.20 -1.88
N ALA A 297 -42.97 -3.21 -2.68
CA ALA A 297 -43.88 -4.37 -2.71
C ALA A 297 -43.27 -5.63 -3.35
N CYS A 298 -42.25 -5.47 -4.20
CA CYS A 298 -41.63 -6.56 -4.95
C CYS A 298 -40.36 -7.11 -4.29
N THR A 299 -39.97 -6.61 -3.13
CA THR A 299 -38.84 -7.14 -2.35
C THR A 299 -39.34 -8.07 -1.25
N THR A 300 -38.53 -9.08 -0.95
CA THR A 300 -38.68 -9.85 0.29
C THR A 300 -37.72 -9.32 1.33
N ASN A 301 -38.28 -8.98 2.48
CA ASN A 301 -37.61 -8.29 3.57
C ASN A 301 -37.22 -9.29 4.66
N ILE A 302 -35.94 -9.62 4.74
CA ILE A 302 -35.39 -10.56 5.71
C ILE A 302 -34.69 -9.79 6.81
N CYS A 303 -35.07 -10.06 8.06
CA CYS A 303 -34.43 -9.51 9.24
C CYS A 303 -33.55 -10.59 9.90
N ASP A 304 -32.28 -10.27 10.15
CA ASP A 304 -31.32 -11.14 10.83
C ASP A 304 -31.06 -10.63 12.25
N GLU A 305 -31.64 -11.33 13.22
CA GLU A 305 -31.55 -11.06 14.67
C GLU A 305 -30.13 -11.23 15.23
N SER A 306 -29.28 -12.03 14.58
CA SER A 306 -27.90 -12.23 15.06
C SER A 306 -26.94 -11.12 14.63
N ARG A 307 -27.36 -10.32 13.64
CA ARG A 307 -26.57 -9.25 13.03
C ARG A 307 -27.23 -7.88 13.18
N ASP A 308 -28.40 -7.82 13.82
CA ASP A 308 -29.26 -6.64 13.89
C ASP A 308 -29.38 -5.91 12.55
N SER A 309 -29.63 -6.68 11.48
CA SER A 309 -29.52 -6.18 10.11
C SER A 309 -30.68 -6.61 9.21
N CYS A 310 -30.90 -5.81 8.17
CA CYS A 310 -31.93 -6.02 7.16
C CYS A 310 -31.30 -6.38 5.82
N SER A 311 -31.88 -7.37 5.14
CA SER A 311 -31.55 -7.69 3.76
C SER A 311 -32.81 -7.70 2.90
N PHE A 312 -32.68 -7.13 1.71
CA PHE A 312 -33.77 -6.98 0.75
C PHE A 312 -33.41 -7.79 -0.49
N THR A 313 -34.22 -8.79 -0.81
CA THR A 313 -34.01 -9.60 -2.02
C THR A 313 -35.12 -9.28 -3.02
N PRO A 314 -34.79 -8.82 -4.25
CA PRO A 314 -35.79 -8.53 -5.27
C PRO A 314 -36.48 -9.82 -5.75
N VAL A 315 -37.78 -9.73 -6.01
CA VAL A 315 -38.59 -10.82 -6.55
C VAL A 315 -39.34 -10.35 -7.79
N ASP A 316 -38.68 -10.46 -8.94
CA ASP A 316 -39.18 -9.96 -10.24
C ASP A 316 -40.57 -10.46 -10.60
N ARG A 317 -40.89 -11.72 -10.27
CA ARG A 317 -42.20 -12.33 -10.57
C ARG A 317 -43.40 -11.61 -9.90
N ILE A 318 -43.16 -10.80 -8.86
CA ILE A 318 -44.23 -9.99 -8.24
C ILE A 318 -44.63 -8.82 -9.15
N CYS A 319 -43.72 -8.37 -10.02
CA CYS A 319 -43.90 -7.23 -10.90
C CYS A 319 -44.56 -7.56 -12.23
N ASP A 320 -44.62 -8.83 -12.61
CA ASP A 320 -45.22 -9.31 -13.86
C ASP A 320 -46.68 -8.86 -13.98
N ASP A 321 -46.93 -7.87 -14.85
CA ASP A 321 -48.25 -7.32 -15.13
C ASP A 321 -48.97 -8.05 -16.29
N GLY A 322 -48.29 -9.02 -16.91
CA GLY A 322 -48.77 -9.82 -18.02
C GLY A 322 -48.71 -9.13 -19.38
N ASN A 323 -48.10 -7.94 -19.48
CA ASN A 323 -47.78 -7.28 -20.74
C ASN A 323 -46.38 -7.69 -21.20
N MET A 324 -46.30 -8.36 -22.34
CA MET A 324 -45.02 -8.76 -22.93
C MET A 324 -44.46 -7.69 -23.88
N CYS A 325 -45.19 -6.60 -24.12
CA CYS A 325 -44.81 -5.58 -25.09
C CYS A 325 -43.88 -4.50 -24.52
N ASP A 326 -43.92 -4.26 -23.22
CA ASP A 326 -43.03 -3.39 -22.46
C ASP A 326 -41.83 -4.15 -21.86
N GLY A 327 -41.85 -5.47 -21.91
CA GLY A 327 -40.69 -6.34 -21.75
C GLY A 327 -40.91 -7.40 -20.68
N ILE A 328 -39.82 -7.85 -20.05
CA ILE A 328 -39.90 -8.66 -18.83
C ILE A 328 -39.75 -7.71 -17.66
N ASP A 329 -40.80 -7.58 -16.86
CA ASP A 329 -40.80 -6.77 -15.66
C ASP A 329 -39.80 -7.29 -14.64
N TYR A 330 -39.18 -6.37 -13.92
CA TYR A 330 -38.23 -6.70 -12.86
C TYR A 330 -38.44 -5.80 -11.65
N CYS A 331 -37.98 -6.29 -10.50
CA CYS A 331 -38.00 -5.53 -9.27
C CYS A 331 -36.72 -4.70 -9.14
N ASP A 332 -36.85 -3.38 -9.22
CA ASP A 332 -35.78 -2.47 -8.82
C ASP A 332 -35.85 -2.25 -7.29
N VAL A 333 -34.75 -2.54 -6.59
CA VAL A 333 -34.66 -2.46 -5.13
C VAL A 333 -34.78 -1.04 -4.56
N ASN A 334 -34.87 0.01 -5.40
CA ASN A 334 -35.08 1.39 -4.97
C ASN A 334 -36.39 1.97 -5.52
N ALA A 335 -36.77 1.60 -6.74
CA ALA A 335 -37.91 2.18 -7.46
C ALA A 335 -39.16 1.27 -7.47
N GLY A 336 -39.04 0.01 -7.05
CA GLY A 336 -40.10 -0.99 -7.15
C GLY A 336 -40.21 -1.60 -8.54
N CYS A 337 -41.41 -2.02 -8.92
CA CYS A 337 -41.63 -2.67 -10.20
C CYS A 337 -41.34 -1.73 -11.38
N ARG A 338 -40.53 -2.20 -12.32
CA ARG A 338 -40.27 -1.51 -13.57
C ARG A 338 -40.42 -2.45 -14.75
N ASP A 339 -40.99 -1.88 -15.80
CA ASP A 339 -41.10 -2.51 -17.10
C ASP A 339 -39.70 -2.79 -17.67
N GLY A 340 -39.65 -3.83 -18.51
CA GLY A 340 -38.44 -4.24 -19.19
C GLY A 340 -38.04 -3.33 -20.35
N THR A 341 -37.36 -3.92 -21.34
CA THR A 341 -37.13 -3.24 -22.61
C THR A 341 -38.31 -3.50 -23.54
N PRO A 342 -38.99 -2.45 -24.05
CA PRO A 342 -40.13 -2.63 -24.93
C PRO A 342 -39.77 -3.38 -26.21
N VAL A 343 -40.70 -4.22 -26.67
CA VAL A 343 -40.60 -4.90 -27.96
C VAL A 343 -40.67 -3.85 -29.07
N ASN A 344 -39.68 -3.87 -29.96
CA ASN A 344 -39.77 -3.06 -31.17
C ASN A 344 -40.73 -3.74 -32.16
N SER A 345 -41.87 -3.12 -32.39
CA SER A 345 -42.92 -3.60 -33.29
C SER A 345 -42.92 -2.93 -34.66
N ASP A 346 -42.03 -1.97 -34.90
CA ASP A 346 -41.93 -1.27 -36.19
C ASP A 346 -41.27 -2.19 -37.24
N ASP A 347 -41.99 -2.52 -38.31
CA ASP A 347 -41.46 -3.31 -39.42
C ASP A 347 -40.78 -2.46 -40.51
N GLY A 348 -40.81 -1.14 -40.37
CA GLY A 348 -40.25 -0.18 -41.30
C GLY A 348 -41.10 0.08 -42.55
N VAL A 349 -42.34 -0.41 -42.61
CA VAL A 349 -43.27 -0.18 -43.72
C VAL A 349 -44.25 0.93 -43.35
N SER A 350 -44.35 1.99 -44.16
CA SER A 350 -45.12 3.18 -43.73
C SER A 350 -46.64 3.02 -43.80
N CYS A 351 -47.12 2.04 -44.57
CA CYS A 351 -48.54 1.74 -44.74
C CYS A 351 -49.11 0.69 -43.78
N THR A 352 -48.28 0.11 -42.90
CA THR A 352 -48.71 -0.84 -41.87
C THR A 352 -49.08 -0.12 -40.58
N ILE A 353 -50.06 -0.67 -39.86
CA ILE A 353 -50.32 -0.33 -38.46
C ILE A 353 -49.59 -1.37 -37.62
N ASP A 354 -48.52 -0.92 -36.99
CA ASP A 354 -47.69 -1.71 -36.10
C ASP A 354 -48.23 -1.73 -34.67
N GLY A 355 -48.10 -2.88 -34.03
CA GLY A 355 -48.40 -3.05 -32.62
C GLY A 355 -47.75 -4.30 -32.07
N CYS A 356 -48.03 -4.58 -30.81
CA CYS A 356 -47.58 -5.80 -30.16
C CYS A 356 -48.74 -6.48 -29.46
N ASN A 357 -48.74 -7.81 -29.46
CA ASN A 357 -49.67 -8.62 -28.71
C ASN A 357 -49.24 -8.68 -27.23
N PRO A 358 -50.01 -8.10 -26.29
CA PRO A 358 -49.61 -8.02 -24.89
C PRO A 358 -49.44 -9.38 -24.22
N SER A 359 -50.10 -10.44 -24.69
CA SER A 359 -49.99 -11.77 -24.07
C SER A 359 -48.86 -12.63 -24.62
N THR A 360 -48.29 -12.29 -25.78
CA THR A 360 -47.23 -13.10 -26.41
C THR A 360 -45.95 -12.32 -26.70
N GLY A 361 -45.99 -11.00 -26.69
CA GLY A 361 -44.87 -10.13 -27.08
C GLY A 361 -44.61 -10.15 -28.59
N GLU A 362 -45.48 -10.77 -29.37
CA GLU A 362 -45.33 -10.86 -30.83
C GLU A 362 -45.72 -9.54 -31.48
N ALA A 363 -44.86 -9.02 -32.35
CA ALA A 363 -45.17 -7.89 -33.19
C ALA A 363 -46.31 -8.26 -34.16
N ILE A 364 -47.27 -7.35 -34.28
CA ILE A 364 -48.42 -7.44 -35.19
C ILE A 364 -48.34 -6.28 -36.18
N HIS A 365 -48.49 -6.59 -37.46
CA HIS A 365 -48.41 -5.62 -38.56
C HIS A 365 -49.66 -5.78 -39.42
N ILE A 366 -50.56 -4.80 -39.39
CA ILE A 366 -51.84 -4.85 -40.10
C ILE A 366 -51.81 -3.83 -41.25
N PRO A 367 -51.87 -4.25 -42.52
CA PRO A 367 -51.94 -3.33 -43.66
C PRO A 367 -53.15 -2.39 -43.58
N ASP A 368 -52.94 -1.09 -43.82
CA ASP A 368 -54.01 -0.08 -43.91
C ASP A 368 -53.87 0.79 -45.17
N ASP A 369 -54.72 0.54 -46.16
CA ASP A 369 -54.75 1.27 -47.43
C ASP A 369 -55.02 2.79 -47.25
N ASN A 370 -55.60 3.21 -46.12
CA ASN A 370 -55.86 4.63 -45.87
C ASN A 370 -54.58 5.42 -45.56
N GLN A 371 -53.47 4.74 -45.26
CA GLN A 371 -52.16 5.36 -45.11
C GLN A 371 -51.50 5.65 -46.47
N CYS A 372 -52.04 5.07 -47.55
CA CYS A 372 -51.55 5.28 -48.90
C CYS A 372 -52.21 6.46 -49.63
N SER A 373 -51.49 7.00 -50.62
CA SER A 373 -52.05 8.00 -51.53
C SER A 373 -53.19 7.43 -52.37
N ALA A 374 -54.09 8.29 -52.84
CA ALA A 374 -55.26 7.87 -53.59
C ALA A 374 -54.90 7.02 -54.82
N GLY A 375 -55.35 5.76 -54.83
CA GLY A 375 -55.12 4.79 -55.92
C GLY A 375 -54.06 3.71 -55.61
N TYR A 376 -53.45 3.76 -54.43
CA TYR A 376 -52.49 2.76 -53.94
C TYR A 376 -53.12 1.89 -52.84
N VAL A 377 -52.58 0.69 -52.67
CA VAL A 377 -53.01 -0.34 -51.70
C VAL A 377 -51.76 -0.74 -50.93
N CYS A 378 -51.86 -0.99 -49.63
CA CYS A 378 -50.71 -1.32 -48.82
C CYS A 378 -50.19 -2.74 -49.14
N ASP A 379 -48.91 -2.86 -49.49
CA ASP A 379 -48.18 -4.13 -49.54
C ASP A 379 -47.30 -4.28 -48.27
N PRO A 380 -47.61 -5.24 -47.37
CA PRO A 380 -46.83 -5.46 -46.14
C PRO A 380 -45.36 -5.88 -46.36
N SER A 381 -44.91 -6.07 -47.61
CA SER A 381 -43.52 -6.37 -47.95
C SER A 381 -42.78 -5.24 -48.68
N SER A 382 -43.49 -4.21 -49.16
CA SER A 382 -42.88 -3.22 -50.05
C SER A 382 -43.44 -1.79 -49.99
N ASP A 383 -44.44 -1.50 -49.14
CA ASP A 383 -45.09 -0.19 -48.92
C ASP A 383 -46.22 0.15 -49.94
N CYS A 384 -46.67 1.42 -50.00
CA CYS A 384 -47.54 1.97 -51.05
C CYS A 384 -46.82 2.11 -52.41
#